data_AF-X0UUX8-F1
#
_entry.id   AF-X0UUX8-F1
#
_cell.length_a   1.000
_cell.length_b   1.000
_cell.length_c   1.000
_cell.angle_alpha   90.00
_cell.angle_beta   90.00
_cell.angle_gamma   90.00
#
_symmetry.space_group_name_H-M   'P 1'
#
loop_
_entity.id
_entity.type
_entity.pdbx_description
1 polymer ?
#
loop_
_entity_poly.entity_id
_entity_poly.type
_entity_poly.pdbx_seq_one_letter_code
_entity_poly.pdbx_strand_id
1 'polypeptide(L)' 'WTWYATEFDGEDTFFGLVCGFEQELGYFSKSELESVKGALGLGIERDLHLGPLTVGEARERG' A
#
# COMPACT_ATOMS: atom_id res chain seq x y z
N TRP A 1 0.45 -6.93 6.60
CA TRP A 1 -0.31 -6.37 5.47
C TRP A 1 0.58 -5.38 4.79
N THR A 2 0.72 -5.47 3.47
CA THR A 2 1.52 -4.57 2.66
C THR A 2 0.75 -4.22 1.40
N TRP A 3 0.73 -2.95 1.04
CA TRP A 3 0.01 -2.44 -0.13
C TRP A 3 1.03 -1.88 -1.12
N TYR A 4 0.89 -2.26 -2.39
CA TYR A 4 1.70 -1.76 -3.50
C TYR A 4 0.78 -1.02 -4.47
N ALA A 5 0.64 0.29 -4.28
CA ALA A 5 -0.18 1.14 -5.13
C ALA A 5 0.49 1.36 -6.50
N THR A 6 -0.27 1.18 -7.58
CA THR A 6 0.15 1.47 -8.96
C THR A 6 -0.53 2.69 -9.55
N GLU A 7 -1.74 2.98 -9.09
CA GLU A 7 -2.53 4.15 -9.53
C GLU A 7 -3.14 4.83 -8.30
N PHE A 8 -3.35 6.14 -8.42
CA PHE A 8 -4.01 6.97 -7.41
C PHE A 8 -4.88 8.00 -8.11
N ASP A 9 -6.12 8.15 -7.66
CA ASP A 9 -7.05 9.15 -8.19
C ASP A 9 -6.66 10.60 -7.84
N GLY A 10 -5.73 10.79 -6.88
CA GLY A 10 -5.28 12.09 -6.40
C GLY A 10 -5.98 12.55 -5.12
N GLU A 11 -6.98 11.80 -4.64
CA GLU A 11 -7.82 12.16 -3.51
C GLU A 11 -7.82 11.07 -2.43
N ASP A 12 -8.32 9.86 -2.75
CA ASP A 12 -8.50 8.78 -1.77
C ASP A 12 -8.27 7.37 -2.33
N THR A 13 -8.65 7.08 -3.57
CA THR A 13 -8.67 5.71 -4.07
C THR A 13 -7.35 5.33 -4.73
N PHE A 14 -6.72 4.27 -4.23
CA PHE A 14 -5.62 3.59 -4.91
C PHE A 14 -6.11 2.35 -5.65
N PHE A 15 -5.42 1.98 -6.71
CA PHE A 15 -5.45 0.62 -7.28
C PHE A 15 -4.08 -0.03 -7.13
N GLY A 16 -4.03 -1.31 -6.78
CA GLY A 16 -2.77 -2.02 -6.63
C GLY A 16 -2.88 -3.40 -5.99
N LEU A 17 -1.73 -3.97 -5.65
CA LEU A 17 -1.62 -5.27 -5.01
C LEU A 17 -1.70 -5.13 -3.49
N VAL A 18 -2.60 -5.88 -2.87
CA VAL A 18 -2.73 -6.02 -1.42
C VAL A 18 -2.21 -7.39 -1.02
N CYS A 19 -1.18 -7.39 -0.17
CA CYS A 19 -0.63 -8.58 0.44
C CYS A 19 -1.10 -8.66 1.90
N GLY A 20 -2.24 -9.32 2.10
CA GLY A 20 -2.84 -9.57 3.41
C GLY A 20 -2.75 -11.06 3.77
N PHE A 21 -3.90 -11.66 4.08
CA PHE A 21 -4.02 -13.11 4.20
C PHE A 21 -3.94 -13.81 2.85
N GLU A 22 -4.51 -13.18 1.82
CA GLU A 22 -4.38 -13.56 0.42
C GLU A 22 -3.74 -12.42 -0.38
N GLN A 23 -3.38 -12.71 -1.62
CA GLN A 23 -2.92 -11.70 -2.57
C GLN A 23 -4.11 -11.27 -3.43
N GLU A 24 -4.45 -9.98 -3.34
CA GLU A 24 -5.58 -9.40 -4.06
C GLU A 24 -5.10 -8.23 -4.91
N LEU A 25 -5.55 -8.15 -6.15
CA LEU A 25 -5.32 -7.01 -7.03
C LEU A 25 -6.63 -6.23 -7.13
N GLY A 26 -6.65 -5.00 -6.62
CA GLY A 26 -7.91 -4.25 -6.51
C GLY A 26 -7.73 -2.85 -5.93
N TYR A 27 -8.88 -2.25 -5.61
CA TYR A 27 -8.94 -0.90 -5.05
C TYR A 27 -8.85 -0.92 -3.52
N PHE A 28 -8.25 0.13 -2.96
CA PHE A 28 -8.19 0.37 -1.51
C PHE A 28 -8.06 1.87 -1.21
N SER A 29 -8.50 2.29 -0.03
CA SER A 29 -8.67 3.71 0.29
C SER A 29 -7.53 4.27 1.14
N LYS A 30 -7.02 5.45 0.79
CA LYS A 30 -6.02 6.19 1.57
C LYS A 30 -6.51 6.50 2.98
N SER A 31 -7.75 6.97 3.09
CA SER A 31 -8.42 7.29 4.36
C SER A 31 -8.51 6.08 5.29
N GLU A 32 -8.81 4.89 4.75
CA GLU A 32 -8.79 3.64 5.51
C GLU A 32 -7.38 3.32 5.99
N LEU A 33 -6.36 3.41 5.14
CA LEU A 33 -4.96 3.20 5.53
C LEU A 33 -4.50 4.18 6.63
N GLU A 34 -4.87 5.47 6.54
CA GLU A 34 -4.53 6.51 7.53
C GLU A 34 -5.23 6.29 8.88
N SER A 35 -6.41 5.66 8.87
CA SER A 35 -7.18 5.34 10.07
C SER A 35 -6.56 4.23 10.91
N VAL A 36 -5.75 3.35 10.29
CA VAL A 36 -5.12 2.23 10.98
C VAL A 36 -4.17 2.73 12.07
N LYS A 37 -4.26 2.10 13.25
CA LYS A 37 -3.36 2.31 14.38
C LYS A 37 -2.81 0.95 14.83
N GLY A 38 -1.51 0.77 14.68
CA GLY A 38 -0.78 -0.42 15.13
C GLY A 38 -0.63 -0.48 16.64
N ALA A 39 0.12 -1.48 17.13
CA ALA A 39 0.25 -1.80 18.56
C ALA A 39 0.76 -0.63 19.45
N LEU A 40 1.44 0.35 18.85
CA LEU A 40 1.95 1.55 19.55
C LEU A 40 1.21 2.84 19.14
N GLY A 41 0.03 2.73 18.53
CA GLY A 41 -0.70 3.87 17.97
C GLY A 41 -0.10 4.46 16.69
N LEU A 42 0.94 3.82 16.14
CA LEU A 42 1.57 4.24 14.88
C LEU A 42 0.71 3.86 13.67
N GLY A 43 0.70 4.73 12.66
CA GLY A 43 0.02 4.46 11.39
C GLY A 43 0.82 3.53 10.49
N ILE A 44 0.27 3.25 9.31
CA ILE A 44 0.98 2.54 8.24
C ILE A 44 2.10 3.46 7.71
N GLU A 45 3.28 2.89 7.48
CA GLU A 45 4.43 3.62 6.94
C GLU A 45 4.42 3.61 5.41
N ARG A 46 4.85 4.73 4.81
CA ARG A 46 5.05 4.85 3.37
C ARG A 46 6.54 4.92 3.05
N ASP A 47 7.00 4.02 2.18
CA ASP A 47 8.36 4.07 1.66
C ASP A 47 8.51 5.22 0.63
N LEU A 48 9.54 6.05 0.82
CA LEU A 48 9.86 7.19 -0.05
C LEU A 48 11.03 6.92 -1.02
N HIS A 49 11.66 5.76 -0.88
CA HIS A 49 12.90 5.40 -1.55
C HIS A 49 12.72 4.25 -2.55
N LEU A 50 11.49 3.75 -2.71
CA LEU A 50 11.10 2.97 -3.87
C LEU A 50 11.19 3.86 -5.12
N GLY A 51 12.17 3.56 -5.98
CA GLY A 51 12.27 4.13 -7.32
C GLY A 51 11.20 3.56 -8.27
N PRO A 52 11.25 3.91 -9.57
CA PRO A 52 10.38 3.29 -10.56
C PRO A 52 10.69 1.79 -10.67
N LEU A 53 9.72 0.96 -10.31
CA LEU A 53 9.81 -0.49 -10.26
C LEU A 53 8.50 -1.10 -10.76
N THR A 54 8.55 -2.31 -11.28
CA THR A 54 7.36 -3.14 -11.40
C THR A 54 6.83 -3.51 -10.00
N VAL A 55 5.55 -3.85 -9.88
CA VAL A 55 4.97 -4.32 -8.61
C VAL A 55 5.70 -5.55 -8.07
N GLY A 56 6.15 -6.44 -8.96
CA GLY A 56 6.94 -7.62 -8.59
C GLY A 56 8.27 -7.23 -7.94
N GLU A 57 9.05 -6.36 -8.59
CA GLU A 57 10.33 -5.88 -8.06
C GLU A 57 10.17 -5.09 -6.75
N ALA A 58 9.11 -4.27 -6.64
CA ALA A 58 8.81 -3.56 -5.40
C ALA A 58 8.53 -4.54 -4.25
N ARG A 59 7.83 -5.64 -4.52
CA ARG A 59 7.52 -6.67 -3.53
C ARG A 59 8.73 -7.49 -3.09
N GLU A 60 9.69 -7.69 -3.97
CA GLU A 60 10.94 -8.40 -3.63
C GLU A 60 11.89 -7.55 -2.77
N ARG A 61 11.70 -6.23 -2.73
CA ARG A 61 12.55 -5.29 -1.99
C ARG A 61 12.02 -4.88 -0.61
N GLY A 62 10.71 -5.00 -0.37
CA GLY A 62 10.04 -4.69 0.90
C GLY A 62 9.95 -5.89 1.82
#